data_AF-A0A1I6GAM0-F1
#
_entry.id   AF-A0A1I6GAM0-F1
#
_cell.length_a   1.000
_cell.length_b   1.000
_cell.length_c   1.000
_cell.angle_alpha   90.00
_cell.angle_beta   90.00
_cell.angle_gamma   90.00
#
_symmetry.space_group_name_H-M   'P 1'
#
loop_
_entity.id
_entity.type
_entity.pdbx_description
1 polymer ?
#
loop_
_entity_poly.entity_id
_entity_poly.type
_entity_poly.pdbx_seq_one_letter_code
_entity_poly.pdbx_strand_id
1 'polypeptide(L)'
;MPNNSNTKTATLYRMVMDDHTCPYGLKSKDLLERQGYNVDDRHLTTNEQTDAFKKEHGVRTTPQTFVGEERVGGYDDLEVYFGKADPDADGTTYQPVIALFSIGAMMAIAVTWLVYGTVFTGRTVEWFIAISMVLLGLQKLQDVEKFSIMFLNYDLLAQRWVRYGYVYPFVETGAGLLMMAGVLTWVSAPAALFVAGIGAVSVFKAVYIDKRELKCACVGGDSNVPLGFVSLTENLMMIGMAIWMLSKL
;
A
#
# COMPACT_ATOMS: atom_id res chain seq x y z
N MET A 1 -54.09 0.15 1.99
CA MET A 1 -53.01 -0.06 1.01
C MET A 1 -51.88 -0.79 1.72
N PRO A 2 -51.52 -2.03 1.35
CA PRO A 2 -50.44 -2.72 2.03
C PRO A 2 -49.10 -2.24 1.48
N ASN A 3 -48.24 -1.71 2.36
CA ASN A 3 -46.83 -1.43 2.09
C ASN A 3 -46.10 -2.77 1.93
N ASN A 4 -45.87 -3.19 0.68
CA ASN A 4 -45.02 -4.33 0.38
C ASN A 4 -43.55 -3.86 0.42
N SER A 5 -43.02 -3.67 1.62
CA SER A 5 -41.57 -3.56 1.81
C SER A 5 -40.99 -4.95 1.58
N ASN A 6 -40.69 -5.30 0.33
CA ASN A 6 -39.94 -6.50 -0.03
C ASN A 6 -38.63 -6.47 0.77
N THR A 7 -38.60 -7.22 1.88
CA THR A 7 -37.43 -7.31 2.74
C THR A 7 -36.39 -8.06 1.94
N LYS A 8 -35.41 -7.34 1.40
CA LYS A 8 -34.35 -7.94 0.59
C LYS A 8 -33.65 -8.98 1.45
N THR A 9 -33.68 -10.24 1.05
CA THR A 9 -33.12 -11.35 1.83
C THR A 9 -31.93 -11.91 1.06
N ALA A 10 -30.82 -12.14 1.76
CA ALA A 10 -29.64 -12.78 1.22
C ALA A 10 -29.26 -13.96 2.11
N THR A 11 -28.85 -15.07 1.51
CA THR A 11 -28.29 -16.22 2.23
C THR A 11 -26.78 -16.16 2.13
N LEU A 12 -26.10 -16.28 3.27
CA LEU A 12 -24.65 -16.29 3.35
C LEU A 12 -24.19 -17.59 3.96
N TYR A 13 -23.40 -18.37 3.22
CA TYR A 13 -22.71 -19.53 3.75
C TYR A 13 -21.28 -19.15 4.13
N ARG A 14 -20.94 -19.26 5.41
CA ARG A 14 -19.58 -18.96 5.90
C ARG A 14 -19.10 -19.98 6.91
N MET A 15 -17.78 -20.14 6.98
CA MET A 15 -17.15 -21.01 7.98
C MET A 15 -17.20 -20.33 9.36
N VAL A 16 -17.68 -21.08 10.36
CA VAL A 16 -17.67 -20.68 11.77
C VAL A 16 -17.27 -21.91 12.57
N MET A 17 -15.99 -22.05 12.85
CA MET A 17 -15.45 -23.12 13.68
C MET A 17 -14.86 -22.52 14.95
N ASP A 18 -14.85 -23.28 16.05
CA ASP A 18 -14.35 -22.78 17.35
C ASP A 18 -12.91 -22.24 17.25
N ASP A 19 -12.07 -22.90 16.43
CA ASP A 19 -10.66 -22.52 16.22
C ASP A 19 -10.42 -21.69 14.95
N HIS A 20 -11.46 -21.32 14.19
CA HIS A 20 -11.29 -20.60 12.92
C HIS A 20 -12.41 -19.59 12.63
N THR A 21 -12.05 -18.30 12.70
CA THR A 21 -12.91 -17.20 12.28
C THR A 21 -12.63 -16.83 10.82
N CYS A 22 -13.63 -16.94 9.95
CA CYS A 22 -13.52 -16.54 8.55
C CYS A 22 -13.69 -15.02 8.39
N PRO A 23 -12.62 -14.24 8.07
CA PRO A 23 -12.70 -12.78 8.00
C PRO A 23 -13.59 -12.30 6.84
N TYR A 24 -13.48 -12.96 5.68
CA TYR A 24 -14.30 -12.65 4.51
C TYR A 24 -15.79 -12.92 4.76
N GLY A 25 -16.13 -13.98 5.50
CA GLY A 25 -17.51 -14.26 5.88
C GLY A 25 -18.12 -13.16 6.75
N LEU A 26 -17.36 -12.63 7.70
CA LEU A 26 -17.80 -11.50 8.53
C LEU A 26 -17.97 -10.22 7.70
N LYS A 27 -17.03 -9.94 6.79
CA LYS A 27 -17.13 -8.78 5.89
C LYS A 27 -18.31 -8.89 4.93
N SER A 28 -18.60 -10.08 4.37
CA SER A 28 -19.78 -10.32 3.53
C SER A 28 -21.07 -10.06 4.30
N LYS A 29 -21.16 -10.53 5.55
CA LYS A 29 -22.31 -10.31 6.42
C LYS A 29 -22.54 -8.82 6.69
N ASP A 30 -21.51 -8.11 7.15
CA ASP A 30 -21.57 -6.67 7.42
C ASP A 30 -21.93 -5.87 6.16
N LEU A 31 -21.38 -6.24 4.99
CA LEU A 31 -21.70 -5.58 3.72
C LEU A 31 -23.18 -5.76 3.34
N LEU A 32 -23.72 -6.98 3.44
CA LEU A 32 -25.13 -7.25 3.18
C LEU A 32 -26.06 -6.46 4.12
N GLU A 33 -25.74 -6.44 5.42
CA GLU A 33 -26.50 -5.72 6.43
C GLU A 33 -26.50 -4.20 6.16
N ARG A 34 -25.35 -3.63 5.79
CA ARG A 34 -25.24 -2.19 5.42
C ARG A 34 -26.02 -1.82 4.17
N GLN A 35 -26.20 -2.77 3.24
CA GLN A 35 -27.01 -2.59 2.03
C GLN A 35 -28.52 -2.84 2.29
N GLY A 36 -28.91 -3.09 3.55
CA GLY A 36 -30.29 -3.25 3.97
C GLY A 36 -30.87 -4.64 3.70
N TYR A 37 -30.03 -5.67 3.54
CA TYR A 37 -30.48 -7.05 3.42
C TYR A 37 -30.68 -7.67 4.81
N ASN A 38 -31.72 -8.50 4.94
CA ASN A 38 -31.84 -9.48 6.01
C ASN A 38 -31.00 -10.71 5.64
N VAL A 39 -30.01 -11.05 6.47
CA VAL A 39 -29.02 -12.09 6.16
C VAL A 39 -29.39 -13.40 6.85
N ASP A 40 -29.73 -14.42 6.06
CA ASP A 40 -29.77 -15.82 6.50
C ASP A 40 -28.32 -16.34 6.58
N ASP A 41 -27.72 -16.21 7.77
CA ASP A 41 -26.32 -16.54 8.05
C ASP A 41 -26.17 -18.04 8.37
N ARG A 42 -25.83 -18.84 7.35
CA ARG A 42 -25.66 -20.29 7.45
C ARG A 42 -24.21 -20.66 7.74
N HIS A 43 -23.99 -21.27 8.89
CA HIS A 43 -22.66 -21.63 9.36
C HIS A 43 -22.25 -23.02 8.90
N LEU A 44 -21.03 -23.09 8.35
CA LEU A 44 -20.32 -24.33 8.08
C LEU A 44 -19.37 -24.53 9.26
N THR A 45 -19.71 -25.46 10.17
CA THR A 45 -19.03 -25.63 11.46
C THR A 45 -17.98 -26.73 11.47
N THR A 46 -17.83 -27.44 10.35
CA THR A 46 -16.82 -28.50 10.18
C THR A 46 -16.16 -28.41 8.80
N ASN A 47 -14.95 -28.97 8.69
CA ASN A 47 -14.26 -29.07 7.41
C ASN A 47 -15.04 -29.97 6.43
N GLU A 48 -15.62 -31.08 6.91
CA GLU A 48 -16.43 -31.97 6.09
C GLU A 48 -17.65 -31.26 5.49
N GLN A 49 -18.36 -30.43 6.29
CA GLN A 49 -19.46 -29.61 5.79
C GLN A 49 -18.99 -28.58 4.76
N THR A 50 -17.83 -27.97 4.99
CA THR A 50 -17.27 -26.98 4.08
C THR A 50 -16.92 -27.60 2.73
N ASP A 51 -16.30 -28.78 2.74
CA ASP A 51 -15.91 -29.48 1.52
C ASP A 51 -17.11 -30.09 0.80
N ALA A 52 -18.11 -30.58 1.54
CA ALA A 52 -19.39 -30.99 0.98
C ALA A 52 -20.09 -29.82 0.28
N PHE A 53 -20.17 -28.66 0.93
CA PHE A 53 -20.77 -27.44 0.37
C PHE A 53 -20.04 -26.99 -0.91
N LYS A 54 -18.70 -26.96 -0.88
CA LYS A 54 -17.86 -26.63 -2.05
C LYS A 54 -18.14 -27.56 -3.23
N LYS A 55 -18.24 -28.87 -2.96
CA LYS A 55 -18.50 -29.88 -3.98
C LYS A 55 -19.92 -29.77 -4.55
N GLU A 56 -20.91 -29.55 -3.69
CA GLU A 56 -22.31 -29.40 -4.08
C GLU A 56 -22.52 -28.17 -4.97
N HIS A 57 -21.92 -27.04 -4.61
CA HIS A 57 -22.09 -25.77 -5.33
C HIS A 57 -21.01 -25.50 -6.39
N GLY A 58 -20.07 -26.43 -6.58
CA GLY A 58 -18.98 -26.31 -7.54
C GLY A 58 -18.07 -25.09 -7.30
N VAL A 59 -17.86 -24.70 -6.03
CA VAL A 59 -17.04 -23.54 -5.64
C VAL A 59 -15.72 -23.99 -5.01
N ARG A 60 -14.68 -23.17 -5.17
CA ARG A 60 -13.36 -23.45 -4.58
C ARG A 60 -13.21 -22.86 -3.18
N THR A 61 -13.95 -21.79 -2.88
CA THR A 61 -13.79 -20.98 -1.68
C THR A 61 -15.13 -20.72 -1.00
N THR A 62 -15.05 -20.42 0.29
CA THR A 62 -16.12 -19.85 1.11
C THR A 62 -15.59 -18.53 1.70
N PRO A 63 -16.44 -17.54 2.00
CA PRO A 63 -17.90 -17.56 1.99
C PRO A 63 -18.53 -17.57 0.60
N GLN A 64 -19.81 -17.90 0.52
CA GLN A 64 -20.64 -17.76 -0.68
C GLN A 64 -21.95 -17.06 -0.36
N THR A 65 -22.29 -16.04 -1.15
CA THR A 65 -23.47 -15.21 -1.00
C THR A 65 -24.49 -15.51 -2.10
N PHE A 66 -25.75 -15.62 -1.70
CA PHE A 66 -26.90 -15.82 -2.59
C PHE A 66 -27.93 -14.72 -2.33
N VAL A 67 -28.41 -14.08 -3.39
CA VAL A 67 -29.48 -13.08 -3.33
C VAL A 67 -30.68 -13.66 -4.08
N GLY A 68 -31.72 -14.05 -3.34
CA GLY A 68 -32.79 -14.87 -3.91
C GLY A 68 -32.26 -16.23 -4.38
N GLU A 69 -32.51 -16.59 -5.63
CA GLU A 69 -32.00 -17.82 -6.27
C GLU A 69 -30.65 -17.61 -6.98
N GLU A 70 -30.18 -16.37 -7.10
CA GLU A 70 -28.96 -16.03 -7.81
C GLU A 70 -27.74 -16.13 -6.88
N ARG A 71 -26.73 -16.90 -7.31
CA ARG A 71 -25.44 -16.96 -6.62
C ARG A 71 -24.59 -15.76 -7.02
N VAL A 72 -24.35 -14.85 -6.08
CA VAL A 72 -23.47 -13.70 -6.27
C VAL A 72 -22.00 -14.14 -6.26
N GLY A 73 -21.60 -14.95 -5.28
CA GLY A 73 -20.23 -15.46 -5.17
C GLY A 73 -19.56 -15.17 -3.83
N GLY A 74 -18.24 -15.00 -3.84
CA GLY A 74 -17.42 -14.68 -2.67
C GLY A 74 -17.60 -13.26 -2.17
N TYR A 75 -16.68 -12.80 -1.33
CA TYR A 75 -16.70 -11.41 -0.85
C TYR A 75 -16.41 -10.42 -1.97
N ASP A 76 -15.43 -10.71 -2.84
CA ASP A 76 -15.03 -9.81 -3.92
C ASP A 76 -16.15 -9.67 -4.96
N ASP A 77 -16.79 -10.78 -5.35
CA ASP A 77 -17.98 -10.78 -6.22
C ASP A 77 -19.13 -9.96 -5.62
N LEU A 78 -19.30 -10.04 -4.29
CA LEU A 78 -20.32 -9.28 -3.56
C LEU A 78 -20.01 -7.76 -3.57
N GLU A 79 -18.75 -7.37 -3.51
CA GLU A 79 -18.35 -5.97 -3.66
C GLU A 79 -18.72 -5.45 -5.06
N VAL A 80 -18.42 -6.23 -6.10
CA VAL A 80 -18.78 -5.91 -7.50
C VAL A 80 -20.30 -5.84 -7.69
N TYR A 81 -21.06 -6.78 -7.11
CA TYR A 81 -22.53 -6.79 -7.16
C TYR A 81 -23.15 -5.51 -6.60
N PHE A 82 -22.54 -4.91 -5.57
CA PHE A 82 -22.97 -3.62 -5.01
C PHE A 82 -22.35 -2.40 -5.68
N GLY A 83 -21.71 -2.56 -6.84
CA GLY A 83 -21.13 -1.48 -7.63
C GLY A 83 -19.88 -0.88 -7.01
N LYS A 84 -19.21 -1.59 -6.09
CA LYS A 84 -17.86 -1.20 -5.65
C LYS A 84 -16.83 -1.59 -6.72
N ALA A 85 -15.65 -0.99 -6.63
CA ALA A 85 -14.54 -1.34 -7.49
C ALA A 85 -14.19 -2.82 -7.32
N ASP A 86 -13.96 -3.50 -8.44
CA ASP A 86 -13.48 -4.86 -8.49
C ASP A 86 -12.08 -4.94 -7.86
N PRO A 87 -11.88 -5.70 -6.77
CA PRO A 87 -10.57 -5.86 -6.12
C PRO A 87 -9.52 -6.50 -7.04
N ASP A 88 -9.96 -7.30 -8.03
CA ASP A 88 -9.11 -7.98 -9.00
C ASP A 88 -8.91 -7.15 -10.28
N ALA A 89 -9.63 -6.03 -10.45
CA ALA A 89 -9.26 -5.07 -11.48
C ALA A 89 -7.89 -4.50 -11.15
N ASP A 90 -7.03 -4.33 -12.16
CA ASP A 90 -5.67 -3.76 -12.11
C ASP A 90 -5.68 -2.24 -11.77
N GLY A 91 -6.52 -1.85 -10.81
CA GLY A 91 -6.76 -0.49 -10.38
C GLY A 91 -5.60 0.06 -9.57
N THR A 92 -5.16 1.26 -9.95
CA THR A 92 -4.12 1.98 -9.21
C THR A 92 -4.60 2.33 -7.81
N THR A 93 -3.85 1.95 -6.78
CA THR A 93 -4.17 2.26 -5.38
C THR A 93 -3.16 3.25 -4.81
N TYR A 94 -3.61 4.45 -4.42
CA TYR A 94 -2.74 5.48 -3.81
C TYR A 94 -2.87 5.58 -2.28
N GLN A 95 -3.79 4.83 -1.67
CA GLN A 95 -4.08 4.92 -0.24
C GLN A 95 -2.84 4.75 0.66
N PRO A 96 -1.94 3.77 0.43
CA PRO A 96 -0.72 3.63 1.23
C PRO A 96 0.21 4.85 1.14
N VAL A 97 0.34 5.43 -0.06
CA VAL A 97 1.17 6.61 -0.32
C VAL A 97 0.60 7.83 0.39
N ILE A 98 -0.71 8.06 0.25
CA ILE A 98 -1.40 9.18 0.91
C ILE A 98 -1.25 9.05 2.43
N ALA A 99 -1.41 7.85 2.99
CA ALA A 99 -1.24 7.60 4.41
C ALA A 99 0.19 7.94 4.88
N LEU A 100 1.22 7.47 4.16
CA LEU A 100 2.62 7.72 4.51
C LEU A 100 2.97 9.21 4.50
N PHE A 101 2.64 9.93 3.42
CA PHE A 101 2.93 11.36 3.34
C PHE A 101 2.08 12.19 4.30
N SER A 102 0.83 11.81 4.56
CA SER A 102 -0.02 12.50 5.52
C SER A 102 0.51 12.34 6.95
N ILE A 103 0.89 11.13 7.34
CA ILE A 103 1.52 10.87 8.64
C ILE A 103 2.87 11.59 8.74
N GLY A 104 3.70 11.54 7.69
CA GLY A 104 4.96 12.26 7.63
C GLY A 104 4.80 13.78 7.81
N ALA A 105 3.79 14.38 7.17
CA ALA A 105 3.47 15.79 7.31
C ALA A 105 3.00 16.14 8.73
N MET A 106 2.11 15.33 9.31
CA MET A 106 1.66 15.52 10.69
C MET A 106 2.81 15.38 11.69
N MET A 107 3.70 14.40 11.50
CA MET A 107 4.89 14.24 12.33
C MET A 107 5.83 15.44 12.19
N ALA A 108 6.10 15.93 10.98
CA ALA A 108 6.94 17.09 10.78
C ALA A 108 6.37 18.34 11.48
N ILE A 109 5.07 18.58 11.35
CA ILE A 109 4.38 19.68 12.05
C ILE A 109 4.49 19.50 13.57
N ALA A 110 4.25 18.29 14.08
CA ALA A 110 4.33 18.00 15.51
C ALA A 110 5.75 18.26 16.05
N VAL A 111 6.79 17.81 15.34
CA VAL A 111 8.19 18.04 15.75
C VAL A 111 8.54 19.53 15.67
N THR A 112 8.14 20.25 14.61
CA THR A 112 8.31 21.72 14.53
C THR A 112 7.64 22.43 15.68
N TRP A 113 6.41 22.05 16.00
CA TRP A 113 5.67 22.66 17.08
C TRP A 113 6.34 22.41 18.43
N LEU A 114 6.82 21.20 18.69
CA LEU A 114 7.52 20.85 19.94
C LEU A 114 8.86 21.57 20.10
N VAL A 115 9.62 21.79 19.02
CA VAL A 115 10.95 22.39 19.10
C VAL A 115 10.91 23.92 19.04
N TYR A 116 10.03 24.49 18.20
CA TYR A 116 10.04 25.92 17.88
C TYR A 116 8.78 26.67 18.36
N GLY A 117 7.77 25.98 18.90
CA GLY A 117 6.49 26.59 19.28
C GLY A 117 5.67 27.14 18.10
N THR A 118 6.11 26.88 16.87
CA THR A 118 5.46 27.32 15.62
C THR A 118 5.24 26.12 14.71
N VAL A 119 4.26 26.20 13.81
CA VAL A 119 3.89 25.07 12.94
C VAL A 119 4.56 25.14 11.56
N PHE A 120 4.84 26.34 11.06
CA PHE A 120 5.37 26.56 9.72
C PHE A 120 6.69 27.31 9.75
N THR A 121 7.78 26.57 9.50
CA THR A 121 9.11 27.11 9.24
C THR A 121 9.74 26.37 8.06
N GLY A 122 10.82 26.89 7.48
CA GLY A 122 11.60 26.15 6.48
C GLY A 122 12.07 24.78 7.00
N ARG A 123 12.25 24.64 8.31
CA ARG A 123 12.62 23.38 8.97
C ARG A 123 11.50 22.34 8.98
N THR A 124 10.24 22.75 8.93
CA THR A 124 9.11 21.83 8.77
C THR A 124 9.22 21.06 7.45
N VAL A 125 9.65 21.72 6.37
CA VAL A 125 9.83 21.08 5.06
C VAL A 125 11.02 20.12 5.07
N GLU A 126 12.13 20.51 5.69
CA GLU A 126 13.30 19.63 5.87
C GLU A 126 12.93 18.34 6.63
N TRP A 127 12.23 18.48 7.76
CA TRP A 127 11.78 17.32 8.53
C TRP A 127 10.71 16.50 7.84
N PHE A 128 9.81 17.13 7.07
CA PHE A 128 8.84 16.41 6.26
C PHE A 128 9.51 15.49 5.23
N ILE A 129 10.50 15.99 4.49
CA ILE A 129 11.22 15.20 3.50
C ILE A 129 11.98 14.06 4.19
N ALA A 130 12.71 14.36 5.27
CA ALA A 130 13.48 13.36 6.00
C ALA A 130 12.60 12.26 6.60
N ILE A 131 11.49 12.63 7.25
CA ILE A 131 10.53 11.68 7.84
C ILE A 131 9.90 10.83 6.73
N SER A 132 9.50 11.43 5.61
CA SER A 132 8.93 10.69 4.48
C SER A 132 9.92 9.67 3.91
N MET A 133 11.19 10.05 3.77
CA MET A 133 12.28 9.17 3.34
C MET A 133 12.50 8.00 4.31
N VAL A 134 12.45 8.25 5.61
CA VAL A 134 12.54 7.19 6.64
C VAL A 134 11.33 6.26 6.59
N LEU A 135 10.11 6.79 6.43
CA LEU A 135 8.89 5.99 6.35
C LEU A 135 8.86 5.11 5.09
N LEU A 136 9.26 5.64 3.93
CA LEU A 136 9.37 4.88 2.69
C LEU A 136 10.51 3.86 2.76
N GLY A 137 11.66 4.25 3.31
CA GLY A 137 12.77 3.34 3.58
C GLY A 137 12.37 2.17 4.47
N LEU A 138 11.58 2.43 5.53
CA LEU A 138 11.03 1.38 6.38
C LEU A 138 10.15 0.39 5.60
N GLN A 139 9.29 0.86 4.68
CA GLN A 139 8.49 -0.03 3.84
C GLN A 139 9.37 -0.93 2.95
N LYS A 140 10.47 -0.39 2.42
CA LYS A 140 11.45 -1.15 1.62
C LYS A 140 12.19 -2.18 2.49
N LEU A 141 12.42 -1.88 3.76
CA LEU A 141 13.09 -2.77 4.72
C LEU A 141 12.20 -3.90 5.27
N GLN A 142 10.86 -3.77 5.21
CA GLN A 142 9.94 -4.82 5.68
C GLN A 142 10.09 -6.13 4.89
N ASP A 143 10.33 -6.03 3.59
CA ASP A 143 10.56 -7.17 2.71
C ASP A 143 11.61 -6.80 1.65
N VAL A 144 12.87 -6.86 2.05
CA VAL A 144 14.02 -6.49 1.20
C VAL A 144 14.10 -7.38 -0.05
N GLU A 145 13.72 -8.65 0.06
CA GLU A 145 13.75 -9.58 -1.08
C GLU A 145 12.75 -9.14 -2.14
N LYS A 146 11.47 -8.95 -1.77
CA LYS A 146 10.46 -8.46 -2.72
C LYS A 146 10.81 -7.08 -3.25
N PHE A 147 11.31 -6.17 -2.40
CA PHE A 147 11.78 -4.87 -2.86
C PHE A 147 12.85 -5.03 -3.94
N SER A 148 13.89 -5.82 -3.70
CA SER A 148 15.02 -5.98 -4.63
C SER A 148 14.57 -6.53 -5.97
N ILE A 149 13.65 -7.51 -5.98
CA ILE A 149 13.07 -8.09 -7.20
C ILE A 149 12.30 -7.03 -7.99
N MET A 150 11.44 -6.24 -7.32
CA MET A 150 10.69 -5.18 -8.00
C MET A 150 11.60 -4.04 -8.49
N PHE A 151 12.61 -3.68 -7.69
CA PHE A 151 13.56 -2.61 -7.99
C PHE A 151 14.41 -2.92 -9.23
N LEU A 152 14.80 -4.18 -9.43
CA LEU A 152 15.52 -4.65 -10.62
C LEU A 152 14.75 -4.44 -11.93
N ASN A 153 13.42 -4.32 -11.90
CA ASN A 153 12.63 -4.13 -13.13
C ASN A 153 12.87 -2.79 -13.82
N TYR A 154 13.40 -1.78 -13.09
CA TYR A 154 13.58 -0.43 -13.63
C TYR A 154 14.90 0.25 -13.25
N ASP A 155 15.50 -0.07 -12.11
CA ASP A 155 16.73 0.61 -11.69
C ASP A 155 17.96 0.15 -12.49
N LEU A 156 18.60 1.11 -13.17
CA LEU A 156 19.71 0.83 -14.09
C LEU A 156 20.95 0.30 -13.37
N LEU A 157 21.21 0.75 -12.14
CA LEU A 157 22.37 0.33 -11.37
C LEU A 157 22.12 -1.03 -10.72
N ALA A 158 20.91 -1.30 -10.23
CA ALA A 158 20.53 -2.60 -9.71
C ALA A 158 20.60 -3.68 -10.80
N GLN A 159 20.16 -3.37 -12.03
CA GLN A 159 20.28 -4.28 -13.17
C GLN A 159 21.75 -4.63 -13.50
N ARG A 160 22.67 -3.69 -13.29
CA ARG A 160 24.11 -3.89 -13.49
C ARG A 160 24.74 -4.65 -12.31
N TRP A 161 24.30 -4.37 -11.09
CA TRP A 161 24.83 -4.93 -9.86
C TRP A 161 23.71 -5.29 -8.89
N VAL A 162 23.21 -6.53 -8.95
CA VAL A 162 22.04 -6.99 -8.18
C VAL A 162 22.16 -6.74 -6.68
N ARG A 163 23.37 -6.87 -6.09
CA ARG A 163 23.60 -6.60 -4.67
C ARG A 163 23.30 -5.16 -4.25
N TYR A 164 23.37 -4.20 -5.18
CA TYR A 164 22.97 -2.82 -4.91
C TYR A 164 21.49 -2.74 -4.50
N GLY A 165 20.61 -3.54 -5.10
CA GLY A 165 19.18 -3.57 -4.75
C GLY A 165 18.92 -3.97 -3.29
N TYR A 166 19.81 -4.76 -2.69
CA TYR A 166 19.74 -5.12 -1.26
C TYR A 166 20.29 -4.03 -0.34
N VAL A 167 21.25 -3.25 -0.82
CA VAL A 167 21.92 -2.19 -0.03
C VAL A 167 21.12 -0.88 -0.07
N TYR A 168 20.42 -0.61 -1.18
CA TYR A 168 19.66 0.62 -1.41
C TYR A 168 18.73 1.00 -0.24
N PRO A 169 17.86 0.10 0.28
CA PRO A 169 16.92 0.45 1.36
C PRO A 169 17.62 0.94 2.62
N PHE A 170 18.79 0.37 2.93
CA PHE A 170 19.57 0.76 4.11
C PHE A 170 20.25 2.11 3.92
N VAL A 171 20.79 2.38 2.72
CA VAL A 171 21.41 3.67 2.40
C VAL A 171 20.37 4.78 2.46
N GLU A 172 19.20 4.56 1.88
CA GLU A 172 18.12 5.54 1.86
C GLU A 172 17.55 5.77 3.27
N THR A 173 17.21 4.71 4.01
CA THR A 173 16.70 4.86 5.39
C THR A 173 17.74 5.52 6.31
N GLY A 174 19.00 5.08 6.20
CA GLY A 174 20.11 5.62 6.99
C GLY A 174 20.38 7.09 6.67
N ALA A 175 20.37 7.47 5.39
CA ALA A 175 20.52 8.85 4.99
C ALA A 175 19.35 9.71 5.50
N GLY A 176 18.11 9.23 5.42
CA GLY A 176 16.93 9.93 5.95
C GLY A 176 17.03 10.19 7.46
N LEU A 177 17.47 9.20 8.24
CA LEU A 177 17.70 9.33 9.68
C LEU A 177 18.80 10.35 10.01
N LEU A 178 19.93 10.28 9.30
CA LEU A 178 21.06 11.20 9.48
C LEU A 178 20.69 12.63 9.10
N MET A 179 19.96 12.81 8.00
CA MET A 179 19.47 14.11 7.55
C MET A 179 18.42 14.69 8.51
N MET A 180 17.54 13.86 9.08
CA MET A 180 16.59 14.28 10.12
C MET A 180 17.31 14.75 11.40
N ALA A 181 18.33 13.99 11.83
CA ALA A 181 19.15 14.33 12.99
C ALA A 181 20.05 15.55 12.75
N GLY A 182 20.35 15.88 11.49
CA GLY A 182 21.33 16.90 11.12
C GLY A 182 22.77 16.50 11.43
N VAL A 183 23.05 15.20 11.51
CA VAL A 183 24.36 14.63 11.84
C VAL A 183 24.95 13.95 10.62
N LEU A 184 26.28 14.06 10.43
CA LEU A 184 27.00 13.38 9.33
C LEU A 184 26.48 13.74 7.93
N THR A 185 25.91 14.93 7.77
CA THR A 185 25.33 15.43 6.51
C THR A 185 26.32 15.47 5.35
N TRP A 186 27.61 15.62 5.64
CA TRP A 186 28.68 15.56 4.66
C TRP A 186 28.86 14.18 4.02
N VAL A 187 28.38 13.09 4.65
CA VAL A 187 28.35 11.73 4.10
C VAL A 187 26.98 11.39 3.56
N SER A 188 25.93 11.67 4.34
CA SER A 188 24.57 11.26 3.98
C SER A 188 24.02 12.03 2.78
N ALA A 189 24.32 13.33 2.66
CA ALA A 189 23.81 14.13 1.55
C ALA A 189 24.44 13.73 0.19
N PRO A 190 25.77 13.52 0.04
CA PRO A 190 26.33 13.00 -1.21
C PRO A 190 25.84 11.59 -1.55
N ALA A 191 25.70 10.71 -0.55
CA ALA A 191 25.18 9.36 -0.76
C ALA A 191 23.73 9.39 -1.26
N ALA A 192 22.86 10.17 -0.60
CA ALA A 192 21.48 10.37 -1.02
C ALA A 192 21.39 10.99 -2.42
N LEU A 193 22.22 12.00 -2.72
CA LEU A 193 22.24 12.66 -4.03
C LEU A 193 22.63 11.69 -5.15
N PHE A 194 23.64 10.84 -4.92
CA PHE A 194 24.09 9.85 -5.88
C PHE A 194 23.01 8.80 -6.16
N VAL A 195 22.46 8.22 -5.09
CA VAL A 195 21.42 7.18 -5.17
C VAL A 195 20.13 7.73 -5.79
N ALA A 196 19.66 8.89 -5.33
CA ALA A 196 18.46 9.54 -5.84
C ALA A 196 18.63 10.03 -7.29
N GLY A 197 19.83 10.47 -7.67
CA GLY A 197 20.12 10.85 -9.06
C GLY A 197 19.99 9.67 -10.02
N ILE A 198 20.57 8.52 -9.66
CA ILE A 198 20.45 7.28 -10.44
C ILE A 198 19.00 6.80 -10.46
N GLY A 199 18.31 6.82 -9.32
CA GLY A 199 16.90 6.45 -9.20
C GLY A 199 16.00 7.32 -10.08
N ALA A 200 16.17 8.64 -10.04
CA ALA A 200 15.42 9.59 -10.87
C ALA A 200 15.60 9.31 -12.37
N VAL A 201 16.84 9.11 -12.83
CA VAL A 201 17.12 8.79 -14.24
C VAL A 201 16.50 7.44 -14.63
N SER A 202 16.58 6.45 -13.74
CA SER A 202 16.03 5.11 -13.97
C SER A 202 14.51 5.13 -14.08
N VAL A 203 13.81 5.80 -13.15
CA VAL A 203 12.35 5.97 -13.18
C VAL A 203 11.93 6.80 -14.39
N PHE A 204 12.64 7.90 -14.68
CA PHE A 204 12.35 8.73 -15.84
C PHE A 204 12.43 7.93 -17.14
N LYS A 205 13.49 7.15 -17.32
CA LYS A 205 13.64 6.26 -18.47
C LYS A 205 12.51 5.22 -18.53
N ALA A 206 12.28 4.49 -17.44
CA ALA A 206 11.31 3.40 -17.44
C ALA A 206 9.87 3.86 -17.73
N VAL A 207 9.49 5.04 -17.24
CA VAL A 207 8.11 5.54 -17.30
C VAL A 207 7.89 6.45 -18.49
N TYR A 208 8.79 7.41 -18.76
CA TYR A 208 8.58 8.41 -19.81
C TYR A 208 9.14 8.00 -21.17
N ILE A 209 10.21 7.19 -21.19
CA ILE A 209 10.83 6.72 -22.43
C ILE A 209 10.28 5.35 -22.81
N ASP A 210 10.41 4.37 -21.90
CA ASP A 210 10.05 2.99 -22.16
C ASP A 210 8.53 2.73 -22.00
N LYS A 211 7.77 3.73 -21.49
CA LYS A 211 6.31 3.68 -21.27
C LYS A 211 5.84 2.40 -20.56
N ARG A 212 6.63 1.92 -19.60
CA ARG A 212 6.30 0.69 -18.86
C ARG A 212 5.31 1.01 -17.73
N GLU A 213 4.23 0.25 -17.66
CA GLU A 213 3.31 0.26 -16.52
C GLU A 213 3.90 -0.62 -15.41
N LEU A 214 4.68 0.01 -14.52
CA LEU A 214 5.35 -0.68 -13.42
C LEU A 214 4.75 -0.28 -12.08
N LYS A 215 4.67 -1.26 -11.18
CA LYS A 215 4.30 -1.06 -9.78
C LYS A 215 5.48 -0.45 -9.01
N CYS A 216 5.17 0.44 -8.08
CA CYS A 216 6.14 1.18 -7.29
C CYS A 216 6.75 0.28 -6.20
N ALA A 217 8.09 0.15 -6.15
CA ALA A 217 8.76 -0.57 -5.07
C ALA A 217 8.83 0.23 -3.75
N CYS A 218 8.46 1.53 -3.78
CA CYS A 218 8.65 2.42 -2.64
C CYS A 218 7.71 2.15 -1.45
N VAL A 219 6.64 1.39 -1.66
CA VAL A 219 5.69 1.02 -0.60
C VAL A 219 5.83 -0.47 -0.22
N GLY A 220 6.95 -1.09 -0.57
CA GLY A 220 7.12 -2.54 -0.43
C GLY A 220 6.40 -3.32 -1.53
N GLY A 221 6.80 -4.58 -1.71
CA GLY A 221 6.49 -5.47 -2.84
C GLY A 221 5.02 -5.71 -3.20
N ASP A 222 4.06 -5.16 -2.46
CA ASP A 222 2.66 -5.61 -2.42
C ASP A 222 1.66 -4.47 -2.67
N SER A 223 2.07 -3.43 -3.41
CA SER A 223 1.21 -2.27 -3.70
C SER A 223 0.92 -2.12 -5.20
N ASN A 224 -0.34 -1.80 -5.53
CA ASN A 224 -0.77 -1.41 -6.89
C ASN A 224 -0.52 0.10 -7.14
N VAL A 225 0.48 0.68 -6.49
CA VAL A 225 0.84 2.09 -6.67
C VAL A 225 1.62 2.20 -7.99
N PRO A 226 1.24 3.09 -8.92
CA PRO A 226 2.03 3.29 -10.12
C PRO A 226 3.36 3.96 -9.78
N LEU A 227 4.46 3.43 -10.34
CA LEU A 227 5.84 3.88 -10.06
C LEU A 227 6.07 5.35 -10.40
N GLY A 228 5.49 5.82 -11.51
CA GLY A 228 5.90 7.06 -12.18
C GLY A 228 5.92 8.32 -11.33
N PHE A 229 4.75 8.86 -11.00
CA PHE A 229 4.67 10.17 -10.36
C PHE A 229 5.24 10.17 -8.94
N VAL A 230 4.95 9.11 -8.17
CA VAL A 230 5.32 9.04 -6.74
C VAL A 230 6.83 8.88 -6.57
N SER A 231 7.44 7.91 -7.26
CA SER A 231 8.87 7.64 -7.13
C SER A 231 9.74 8.74 -7.74
N LEU A 232 9.29 9.38 -8.83
CA LEU A 232 10.02 10.53 -9.39
C LEU A 232 10.00 11.71 -8.41
N THR A 233 8.84 12.03 -7.81
CA THR A 233 8.72 13.11 -6.84
C THR A 233 9.58 12.85 -5.61
N GLU A 234 9.61 11.61 -5.10
CA GLU A 234 10.48 11.19 -4.00
C GLU A 234 11.96 11.43 -4.30
N ASN A 235 12.45 10.95 -5.45
CA ASN A 235 13.85 11.15 -5.83
C ASN A 235 14.21 12.64 -5.97
N LEU A 236 13.31 13.45 -6.54
CA LEU A 236 13.52 14.90 -6.65
C LEU A 236 13.55 15.60 -5.29
N MET A 237 12.69 15.19 -4.35
CA MET A 237 12.73 15.71 -2.97
C MET A 237 14.04 15.36 -2.26
N MET A 238 14.53 14.11 -2.43
CA MET A 238 15.83 13.70 -1.88
C MET A 238 16.99 14.51 -2.47
N ILE A 239 17.01 14.72 -3.80
CA ILE A 239 18.01 15.55 -4.48
C ILE A 239 17.96 16.99 -3.95
N GLY A 240 16.76 17.58 -3.88
CA GLY A 240 16.58 18.94 -3.39
C GLY A 240 17.05 19.12 -1.95
N MET A 241 16.70 18.18 -1.06
CA MET A 241 17.14 18.21 0.33
C MET A 241 18.66 18.00 0.45
N ALA A 242 19.25 17.08 -0.32
CA ALA A 242 20.68 16.85 -0.33
C ALA A 242 21.46 18.10 -0.77
N ILE A 243 21.05 18.76 -1.87
CA ILE A 243 21.66 20.01 -2.34
C ILE A 243 21.53 21.10 -1.28
N TRP A 244 20.35 21.23 -0.67
CA TRP A 244 20.11 22.23 0.37
C TRP A 244 20.99 22.01 1.60
N MET A 245 21.13 20.78 2.07
CA MET A 245 22.02 20.46 3.19
C MET A 245 23.50 20.67 2.85
N LEU A 246 23.92 20.33 1.63
CA LEU A 246 25.27 20.60 1.14
C LEU A 246 25.56 22.10 1.02
N SER A 247 24.56 22.93 0.70
CA SER A 247 24.73 24.39 0.64
C SER A 247 24.87 25.06 2.02
N LYS A 248 24.52 24.35 3.09
CA LYS A 248 24.61 24.81 4.49
C LYS A 248 25.86 24.30 5.23
N LEU A 249 26.62 23.40 4.61
CA LEU A 249 27.90 22.86 5.11
C LEU A 249 29.04 23.86 4.85
#